data_AF-A0AA38LP78-F1
#
_entry.id   AF-A0AA38LP78-F1
#
_cell.length_a   1.000
_cell.length_b   1.000
_cell.length_c   1.000
_cell.angle_alpha   90.00
_cell.angle_beta   90.00
_cell.angle_gamma   90.00
#
_symmetry.space_group_name_H-M   'P 1'
#
loop_
_entity.id
_entity.type
_entity.pdbx_description
1 polymer ?
#
loop_
_entity_poly.entity_id
_entity_poly.type
_entity_poly.pdbx_seq_one_letter_code
_entity_poly.pdbx_strand_id
1 'polypeptide(L)' 'GLRRDVALFVSHCLECQRVKAEHQHPAGLLYPHAIPEWKWDTISMDFIVGLPTSRYHHDAIMVT' A
#
# COMPACT_ATOMS: atom_id res chain seq x y z
N GLY A 1 -32.91 4.15 14.72
CA GLY A 1 -32.33 3.08 15.57
C GLY A 1 -30.86 3.40 15.75
N LEU A 2 -30.36 3.43 16.99
CA LEU A 2 -29.17 4.22 17.38
C LEU A 2 -28.00 4.23 16.39
N ARG A 3 -27.59 3.06 15.88
CA ARG A 3 -26.48 2.97 14.90
C ARG A 3 -26.77 3.68 13.58
N ARG A 4 -27.99 3.59 13.06
CA ARG A 4 -28.43 4.30 11.84
C ARG A 4 -28.45 5.80 12.06
N ASP A 5 -28.95 6.24 13.20
CA ASP A 5 -29.14 7.66 13.50
C ASP A 5 -27.77 8.34 13.66
N VAL A 6 -26.82 7.66 14.32
CA VAL A 6 -25.42 8.09 14.42
C VAL A 6 -24.75 8.13 13.04
N ALA A 7 -24.92 7.11 12.21
CA ALA A 7 -24.35 7.11 10.85
C ALA A 7 -24.87 8.28 9.99
N LEU A 8 -26.16 8.59 10.10
CA LEU A 8 -26.81 9.68 9.37
C LEU A 8 -26.38 11.06 9.87
N PHE A 9 -26.13 11.19 11.18
CA PHE A 9 -25.55 12.40 11.75
C PHE A 9 -24.10 12.61 11.27
N VAL A 10 -23.28 11.56 11.30
CA VAL A 10 -21.86 11.63 10.88
C VAL A 10 -21.72 11.90 9.38
N SER A 11 -22.64 11.39 8.53
CA SER A 11 -22.62 11.67 7.09
C SER A 11 -22.95 13.13 6.76
N HIS A 12 -23.73 13.82 7.60
CA HIS A 12 -24.11 15.23 7.39
C HIS A 12 -23.18 16.23 8.10
N CYS A 13 -22.26 15.76 8.95
CA CYS A 13 -21.35 16.63 9.69
C CYS A 13 -20.09 16.96 8.87
N LEU A 14 -19.95 18.21 8.41
CA LEU A 14 -18.80 18.68 7.62
C LEU A 14 -17.45 18.49 8.33
N GLU A 15 -17.39 18.75 9.64
CA GLU A 15 -16.16 18.57 10.43
C GLU A 15 -15.73 17.09 10.46
N CYS A 16 -16.70 16.18 10.66
CA CYS A 16 -16.43 14.75 10.62
C CYS A 16 -15.94 14.30 9.24
N GLN A 17 -16.54 14.80 8.16
CA GLN A 17 -16.12 14.46 6.80
C GLN A 17 -14.71 14.98 6.47
N ARG A 18 -14.33 16.15 6.98
CA ARG A 18 -12.99 16.72 6.75
C ARG A 18 -11.91 16.04 7.58
N VAL A 19 -12.18 15.73 8.84
CA VAL A 19 -11.18 15.18 9.78
C VAL A 19 -11.09 13.65 9.69
N LYS A 20 -12.19 12.98 9.34
CA LYS A 20 -12.29 11.52 9.21
C LYS A 20 -12.60 11.13 7.76
N ALA A 21 -11.97 11.80 6.81
CA ALA A 21 -12.00 11.37 5.42
C ALA A 21 -11.55 9.91 5.33
N GLU A 22 -12.19 9.15 4.44
CA GLU A 22 -11.84 7.76 4.19
C GLU A 22 -10.43 7.71 3.57
N HIS A 23 -9.42 7.38 4.38
CA HIS A 23 -8.04 7.22 3.93
C HIS A 23 -7.72 5.81 3.43
N GLN A 24 -8.72 4.91 3.40
CA GLN A 24 -8.55 3.65 2.73
C GLN A 24 -8.57 3.91 1.23
N HIS A 25 -7.41 3.81 0.59
CA HIS A 25 -7.39 3.60 -0.85
C HIS A 25 -8.30 2.40 -1.16
N PRO A 26 -9.17 2.49 -2.18
CA PRO A 26 -9.85 1.31 -2.66
C PRO A 26 -8.76 0.28 -2.91
N ALA A 27 -8.90 -0.90 -2.29
CA ALA A 27 -7.96 -1.98 -2.48
C ALA A 27 -7.87 -2.20 -3.99
N GLY A 28 -6.73 -1.82 -4.57
CA GLY A 28 -6.49 -2.03 -5.99
C GLY A 28 -6.63 -3.51 -6.28
N LEU A 29 -6.87 -3.85 -7.55
CA LEU A 29 -6.61 -5.20 -8.00
C LEU A 29 -5.15 -5.49 -7.67
N LEU A 30 -4.91 -6.29 -6.64
CA LEU A 30 -3.66 -7.02 -6.53
C LEU A 30 -3.54 -7.72 -7.88
N TYR A 31 -2.49 -7.41 -8.63
CA TYR A 31 -2.11 -8.21 -9.78
C TYR A 31 -1.23 -9.32 -9.21
N PRO A 32 -1.80 -10.45 -8.74
CA PRO A 32 -0.97 -11.57 -8.35
C PRO A 32 -0.18 -11.97 -9.60
N HIS A 33 1.14 -12.08 -9.46
CA HIS A 33 1.94 -12.70 -10.49
C HIS A 33 1.40 -14.11 -10.76
N ALA A 34 1.47 -14.54 -12.02
CA ALA A 34 1.12 -15.90 -12.36
C ALA A 34 1.95 -16.87 -11.50
N ILE A 35 1.32 -17.96 -11.05
CA ILE A 35 2.01 -19.01 -10.31
C ILE A 35 3.04 -19.62 -11.28
N PRO A 36 4.35 -19.62 -10.95
CA PRO A 36 5.36 -20.22 -11.82
C PRO A 36 5.11 -21.73 -11.97
N GLU A 37 5.30 -22.26 -13.18
CA GLU A 37 5.07 -23.69 -13.45
C GLU A 37 6.26 -24.56 -13.03
N TRP A 38 7.45 -23.94 -12.89
CA TRP A 38 8.70 -24.63 -12.58
C TRP A 38 9.63 -23.79 -11.71
N LYS A 39 10.70 -24.41 -11.21
CA LYS A 39 11.76 -23.69 -10.49
C LYS A 39 12.41 -22.65 -11.40
N TRP A 40 12.59 -21.43 -10.88
CA TRP A 40 13.22 -20.28 -11.56
C TRP A 40 12.45 -19.73 -12.77
N ASP A 41 11.18 -20.12 -12.95
CA ASP A 41 10.31 -19.63 -14.03
C ASP A 41 9.94 -18.15 -13.86
N THR A 42 9.84 -17.70 -12.60
CA THR A 42 9.67 -16.29 -12.22
C THR A 42 10.74 -15.89 -11.22
N ILE A 43 11.45 -14.79 -11.48
CA ILE A 43 12.38 -14.14 -10.54
C ILE A 43 11.87 -12.73 -10.29
N SER A 44 11.61 -12.39 -9.04
CA SER A 44 11.26 -11.02 -8.63
C SER A 44 12.50 -10.27 -8.23
N MET A 45 12.65 -9.03 -8.70
CA MET A 45 13.73 -8.14 -8.28
C MET A 45 13.16 -6.99 -7.46
N ASP A 46 13.81 -6.68 -6.35
CA ASP A 46 13.47 -5.52 -5.52
C ASP A 46 14.71 -4.67 -5.23
N PHE A 47 14.51 -3.39 -4.94
CA PHE A 47 15.56 -2.43 -4.62
C PHE A 47 15.32 -1.79 -3.26
N ILE A 48 16.26 -1.99 -2.35
CA ILE A 48 16.32 -1.23 -1.10
C ILE A 48 17.21 -0.01 -1.37
N VAL A 49 16.64 1.20 -1.32
CA VAL A 49 17.33 2.47 -1.60
C VAL A 49 17.41 3.37 -0.38
N GLY A 50 18.24 4.42 -0.43
CA GLY A 50 18.39 5.38 0.67
C GLY A 50 19.24 4.86 1.83
N LEU A 51 20.11 3.89 1.57
CA LEU A 51 21.07 3.38 2.54
C LEU A 51 22.28 4.32 2.68
N PRO A 52 23.06 4.20 3.77
CA PRO A 52 24.37 4.86 3.84
C PRO A 52 25.23 4.48 2.63
N THR A 53 25.84 5.47 1.99
CA THR A 53 26.64 5.27 0.79
C THR A 53 27.83 4.35 1.08
N SER A 54 27.98 3.31 0.26
CA SER A 54 29.16 2.45 0.27
C SER A 54 30.41 3.22 -0.20
N ARG A 55 31.58 2.59 -0.04
CA ARG A 55 32.87 3.13 -0.53
C ARG A 55 32.91 3.41 -2.04
N TYR A 56 31.96 2.85 -2.78
CA TYR A 56 31.81 3.01 -4.23
C TYR A 56 30.65 3.94 -4.61
N HIS A 57 30.11 4.70 -3.65
CA HIS A 57 29.01 5.64 -3.86
C HIS A 57 27.71 4.99 -4.34
N HIS A 58 27.43 3.77 -3.87
CA HIS A 58 26.12 3.13 -4.01
C HIS A 58 25.35 3.21 -2.69
N ASP A 59 24.08 3.54 -2.77
CA ASP A 59 23.11 3.64 -1.67
C ASP A 59 21.94 2.64 -1.81
N ALA A 60 22.06 1.73 -2.77
CA ALA A 60 21.02 0.77 -3.11
C ALA A 60 21.54 -0.68 -3.10
N ILE A 61 20.69 -1.61 -2.68
CA ILE A 61 20.90 -3.06 -2.77
C ILE A 61 19.79 -3.66 -3.62
N MET A 62 20.17 -4.46 -4.62
CA MET A 62 19.25 -5.26 -5.42
C MET A 62 19.10 -6.65 -4.78
N VAL A 63 17.86 -7.05 -4.53
CA VAL A 63 17.50 -8.38 -4.01
C VAL A 63 16.78 -9.14 -5.12
N THR A 64 17.20 -10.38 -5.37
CA THR A 64 16.63 -11.31 -6.36
C THR A 64 16.08 -12.54 -5.67
#